data_AF-J9GK48-F1
#
_entry.id   AF-J9GK48-F1
#
_cell.length_a   1.000
_cell.length_b   1.000
_cell.length_c   1.000
_cell.angle_alpha   90.00
_cell.angle_beta   90.00
_cell.angle_gamma   90.00
#
_symmetry.space_group_name_H-M   'P 1'
#
loop_
_entity.id
_entity.type
_entity.pdbx_description
1 polymer ?
#
loop_
_entity_poly.entity_id
_entity_poly.type
_entity_poly.pdbx_seq_one_letter_code
_entity_poly.pdbx_strand_id
1 'polypeptide(L)'
;MVEAVNFNAPGQVVIAGEKAALAKAIEALKARGCRRAIELPVSAPFHSSLLAPAGEKLAERLATIELKPQRVPVIANVDVAVHETADDIRKALARQASSAVQWVKTIERMKAEGVTDVVECGPGKVLTGLLRRTAPEMTGHNIYNEETLQTVLEKLS
;
A
#
# COMPACT_ATOMS: atom_id res chain seq x y z
N MET A 1 -19.87 -1.03 -10.67
CA MET A 1 -19.03 -0.07 -9.91
C MET A 1 -17.54 -0.32 -10.17
N VAL A 2 -16.72 0.73 -10.20
CA VAL A 2 -15.24 0.68 -10.30
C VAL A 2 -14.65 1.79 -9.43
N GLU A 3 -13.62 1.46 -8.66
CA GLU A 3 -12.91 2.37 -7.76
C GLU A 3 -11.40 2.28 -7.99
N ALA A 4 -10.68 3.38 -7.77
CA ALA A 4 -9.22 3.36 -7.69
C ALA A 4 -8.81 2.91 -6.29
N VAL A 5 -8.00 1.84 -6.22
CA VAL A 5 -7.78 1.11 -4.98
C VAL A 5 -6.31 1.00 -4.57
N ASN A 6 -5.36 1.23 -5.48
CA ASN A 6 -3.96 1.41 -5.10
C ASN A 6 -3.35 2.56 -5.91
N PHE A 7 -2.76 3.53 -5.21
CA PHE A 7 -1.94 4.59 -5.79
C PHE A 7 -0.48 4.24 -5.59
N ASN A 8 0.06 3.39 -6.47
CA ASN A 8 1.35 2.71 -6.26
C ASN A 8 2.56 3.56 -6.69
N ALA A 9 2.41 4.38 -7.74
CA ALA A 9 3.44 5.31 -8.20
C ALA A 9 2.78 6.33 -9.15
N PRO A 10 3.43 7.47 -9.45
CA PRO A 10 3.03 8.32 -10.56
C PRO A 10 2.84 7.50 -11.85
N GLY A 11 1.63 7.55 -12.41
CA GLY A 11 1.26 6.79 -13.61
C GLY A 11 1.00 5.29 -13.39
N GLN A 12 0.93 4.78 -12.16
CA GLN A 12 0.51 3.41 -11.86
C GLN A 12 -0.58 3.39 -10.78
N VAL A 13 -1.81 3.13 -11.22
CA VAL A 13 -2.99 2.98 -10.36
C VAL A 13 -3.61 1.61 -10.60
N VAL A 14 -4.09 0.97 -9.54
CA VAL A 14 -4.92 -0.24 -9.62
C VAL A 14 -6.37 0.16 -9.42
N ILE A 15 -7.27 -0.39 -10.21
CA ILE A 15 -8.72 -0.26 -10.04
C ILE A 15 -9.32 -1.61 -9.67
N ALA A 16 -10.38 -1.61 -8.86
CA ALA A 16 -11.15 -2.79 -8.52
C ALA A 16 -12.65 -2.49 -8.53
N GLY A 17 -13.45 -3.54 -8.68
CA GLY A 17 -14.90 -3.41 -8.78
C GLY A 17 -15.53 -4.62 -9.45
N GLU A 18 -16.72 -4.42 -10.00
CA GLU A 18 -17.46 -5.47 -10.70
C GLU A 18 -16.83 -5.77 -12.05
N LYS A 19 -16.74 -7.06 -12.40
CA LYS A 19 -16.08 -7.53 -13.63
C LYS A 19 -16.56 -6.82 -14.91
N ALA A 20 -17.88 -6.67 -15.07
CA ALA A 20 -18.45 -5.99 -16.24
C ALA A 20 -18.09 -4.49 -16.30
N ALA A 21 -17.98 -3.84 -15.14
CA ALA A 21 -17.62 -2.44 -15.05
C ALA A 21 -16.10 -2.24 -15.28
N LEU A 22 -15.27 -3.17 -14.78
CA LEU A 22 -13.83 -3.20 -15.04
C LEU A 22 -13.52 -3.37 -16.53
N ALA A 23 -14.21 -4.28 -17.22
CA ALA A 23 -14.05 -4.46 -18.66
C ALA A 23 -14.32 -3.16 -19.45
N LYS A 24 -15.41 -2.45 -19.10
CA LYS A 24 -15.71 -1.13 -19.69
C LYS A 24 -14.66 -0.08 -19.36
N ALA A 25 -14.15 -0.07 -18.12
CA ALA A 25 -13.12 0.86 -17.68
C ALA A 25 -11.80 0.64 -18.44
N ILE A 26 -11.38 -0.61 -18.65
CA ILE A 26 -10.17 -0.95 -19.41
C ILE A 26 -10.25 -0.38 -20.83
N GLU A 27 -11.37 -0.59 -21.53
CA GLU A 27 -11.55 -0.08 -22.89
C GLU A 27 -11.59 1.45 -22.93
N ALA A 28 -12.31 2.09 -22.00
CA ALA A 28 -12.37 3.55 -21.89
C ALA A 28 -10.99 4.17 -21.59
N LEU A 29 -10.18 3.53 -20.73
CA LEU A 29 -8.83 3.99 -20.39
C LEU A 29 -7.88 3.87 -21.59
N LYS A 30 -7.92 2.76 -22.32
CA LYS A 30 -7.13 2.58 -23.56
C LYS A 30 -7.48 3.63 -24.60
N ALA A 31 -8.77 3.88 -24.82
CA ALA A 31 -9.25 4.90 -25.77
C ALA A 31 -8.78 6.32 -25.41
N ARG A 32 -8.52 6.59 -24.12
CA ARG A 32 -7.97 7.85 -23.61
C ARG A 32 -6.44 7.90 -23.58
N GLY A 33 -5.75 6.95 -24.21
CA GLY A 33 -4.29 6.94 -24.32
C GLY A 33 -3.57 6.31 -23.13
N CYS A 34 -4.27 5.56 -22.26
CA CYS A 34 -3.60 4.78 -21.23
C CYS A 34 -2.70 3.73 -21.89
N ARG A 35 -1.38 3.82 -21.67
CA ARG A 35 -0.38 2.95 -22.30
C ARG A 35 -0.62 1.47 -22.02
N ARG A 36 -1.08 1.12 -20.80
CA ARG A 36 -1.34 -0.24 -20.36
C ARG A 36 -2.55 -0.26 -19.42
N ALA A 37 -3.60 -0.99 -19.79
CA ALA A 37 -4.71 -1.33 -18.91
C ALA A 37 -4.90 -2.86 -18.99
N ILE A 38 -4.50 -3.55 -17.92
CA ILE A 38 -4.35 -5.02 -17.88
C ILE A 38 -5.19 -5.57 -16.75
N GLU A 39 -5.99 -6.59 -17.03
CA GLU A 39 -6.72 -7.34 -16.01
C GLU A 39 -5.74 -8.17 -15.17
N LEU A 40 -5.86 -8.08 -13.85
CA LEU A 40 -5.02 -8.83 -12.93
C LEU A 40 -5.65 -10.18 -12.61
N PRO A 41 -4.87 -11.27 -12.49
CA PRO A 41 -5.37 -12.61 -12.16
C PRO A 41 -5.68 -12.71 -10.66
N VAL A 42 -6.66 -11.94 -10.18
CA VAL A 42 -7.09 -11.90 -8.78
C VAL A 42 -8.59 -12.18 -8.68
N SER A 43 -8.99 -12.89 -7.63
CA SER A 43 -10.37 -13.38 -7.48
C SER A 43 -11.31 -12.42 -6.73
N ALA A 44 -10.79 -11.38 -6.08
CA ALA A 44 -11.56 -10.47 -5.25
C ALA A 44 -11.26 -8.99 -5.55
N PRO A 45 -12.24 -8.08 -5.39
CA PRO A 45 -12.07 -6.65 -5.65
C PRO A 45 -11.45 -5.94 -4.43
N PHE A 46 -10.24 -6.36 -4.03
CA PHE A 46 -9.54 -5.85 -2.86
C PHE A 46 -9.51 -4.33 -2.78
N HIS A 47 -9.58 -3.79 -1.55
CA HIS A 47 -9.52 -2.36 -1.25
C HIS A 47 -10.65 -1.50 -1.85
N SER A 48 -11.68 -2.12 -2.45
CA SER A 48 -12.92 -1.44 -2.86
C SER A 48 -14.00 -1.51 -1.79
N SER A 49 -15.02 -0.65 -1.91
CA SER A 49 -16.22 -0.67 -1.06
C SER A 49 -16.93 -2.03 -1.02
N LEU A 50 -16.77 -2.88 -2.04
CA LEU A 50 -17.30 -4.24 -2.08
C LEU A 50 -16.72 -5.15 -0.98
N LEU A 51 -15.59 -4.79 -0.39
CA LEU A 51 -14.95 -5.52 0.71
C LEU A 51 -15.37 -5.02 2.10
N ALA A 52 -16.34 -4.10 2.21
CA ALA A 52 -16.83 -3.61 3.51
C ALA A 52 -17.23 -4.75 4.48
N PRO A 53 -17.96 -5.82 4.06
CA PRO A 53 -18.28 -6.93 4.95
C PRO A 53 -17.04 -7.71 5.45
N ALA A 54 -15.95 -7.73 4.68
CA ALA A 54 -14.69 -8.31 5.13
C ALA A 54 -14.00 -7.41 6.16
N GLY A 55 -14.11 -6.09 6.01
CA GLY A 55 -13.66 -5.10 7.00
C GLY A 55 -14.38 -5.23 8.34
N GLU A 56 -15.70 -5.46 8.33
CA GLU A 56 -16.50 -5.70 9.55
C GLU A 56 -16.02 -6.96 10.30
N LYS A 57 -15.88 -8.09 9.58
CA LYS A 57 -15.34 -9.33 10.16
C LYS A 57 -13.92 -9.17 10.69
N LEU A 58 -13.09 -8.38 10.01
CA LEU A 58 -11.75 -8.05 10.47
C LEU A 58 -11.79 -7.22 11.75
N ALA A 59 -12.71 -6.26 11.86
CA ALA A 59 -12.90 -5.46 13.08
C ALA A 59 -13.27 -6.33 14.29
N GLU A 60 -14.23 -7.26 14.11
CA GLU A 60 -14.60 -8.23 15.15
C GLU A 60 -13.40 -9.04 15.62
N ARG A 61 -12.59 -9.55 14.69
CA ARG A 61 -11.39 -10.33 15.02
C ARG A 61 -10.32 -9.47 15.71
N LEU A 62 -10.11 -8.24 15.26
CA LEU A 62 -9.13 -7.32 15.86
C LEU A 62 -9.51 -6.92 17.29
N ALA A 63 -10.80 -6.88 17.62
CA ALA A 63 -11.27 -6.60 18.97
C ALA A 63 -10.84 -7.68 19.98
N THR A 64 -10.58 -8.91 19.54
CA THR A 64 -10.12 -10.01 20.40
C THR A 64 -8.59 -10.07 20.54
N ILE A 65 -7.84 -9.19 19.87
CA ILE A 65 -6.38 -9.21 19.84
C ILE A 65 -5.85 -8.11 20.76
N GLU A 66 -4.96 -8.48 21.68
CA GLU A 66 -4.21 -7.53 22.48
C GLU A 66 -3.14 -6.85 21.61
N LEU A 67 -3.22 -5.52 21.48
CA LEU A 67 -2.21 -4.72 20.79
C LEU A 67 -1.32 -4.03 21.82
N LYS A 68 -0.02 -4.20 21.67
CA LYS A 68 0.98 -3.53 22.50
C LYS A 68 1.32 -2.14 21.93
N PRO A 69 1.76 -1.20 22.77
CA PRO A 69 2.25 0.10 22.30
C PRO A 69 3.35 -0.05 21.25
N GLN A 70 3.24 0.72 20.16
CA GLN A 70 4.24 0.73 19.11
C GLN A 70 5.51 1.45 19.58
N ARG A 71 6.68 0.86 19.33
CA ARG A 71 7.98 1.50 19.59
C ARG A 71 8.45 2.37 18.42
N VAL A 72 7.93 2.08 17.23
CA VAL A 72 8.23 2.78 15.99
C VAL A 72 6.89 3.23 15.39
N PRO A 73 6.74 4.49 14.97
CA PRO A 73 5.54 4.96 14.29
C PRO A 73 5.22 4.12 13.04
N VAL A 74 3.96 3.76 12.86
CA VAL A 74 3.48 3.09 11.65
C VAL A 74 2.54 4.02 10.90
N ILE A 75 2.90 4.37 9.65
CA ILE A 75 2.05 5.17 8.76
C ILE A 75 0.99 4.25 8.15
N ALA A 76 -0.28 4.47 8.49
CA ALA A 76 -1.39 3.70 7.97
C ALA A 76 -1.67 4.01 6.49
N ASN A 77 -1.86 2.98 5.68
CA ASN A 77 -2.13 3.10 4.24
C ASN A 77 -3.42 3.85 3.90
N VAL A 78 -4.41 3.84 4.81
CA VAL A 78 -5.77 4.29 4.54
C VAL A 78 -5.92 5.82 4.59
N ASP A 79 -5.20 6.49 5.48
CA ASP A 79 -5.28 7.94 5.69
C ASP A 79 -3.90 8.61 5.81
N VAL A 80 -2.82 7.85 5.68
CA VAL A 80 -1.44 8.35 5.76
C VAL A 80 -1.16 8.96 7.14
N ALA A 81 -1.85 8.50 8.20
CA ALA A 81 -1.68 8.94 9.58
C ALA A 81 -0.86 7.95 10.41
N VAL A 82 -0.28 8.43 11.52
CA VAL A 82 0.25 7.57 12.58
C VAL A 82 -0.81 7.54 13.68
N HIS A 83 -1.25 6.34 14.06
CA HIS A 83 -2.21 6.17 15.15
C HIS A 83 -1.48 5.68 16.40
N GLU A 84 -1.73 6.32 17.55
CA GLU A 84 -1.03 6.02 18.80
C GLU A 84 -1.79 5.04 19.69
N THR A 85 -3.13 5.04 19.60
CA THR A 85 -3.98 4.18 20.42
C THR A 85 -4.25 2.85 19.73
N ALA A 86 -4.37 1.78 20.52
CA ALA A 86 -4.73 0.46 20.01
C ALA A 86 -6.07 0.49 19.25
N ASP A 87 -7.05 1.26 19.72
CA ASP A 87 -8.37 1.35 19.10
C ASP A 87 -8.32 2.03 17.73
N ASP A 88 -7.54 3.10 17.58
CA ASP A 88 -7.39 3.77 16.30
C ASP A 88 -6.63 2.90 15.30
N ILE A 89 -5.63 2.15 15.75
CA ILE A 89 -4.93 1.15 14.92
C ILE A 89 -5.91 0.07 14.44
N ARG A 90 -6.76 -0.47 15.32
CA ARG A 90 -7.78 -1.47 14.94
C ARG A 90 -8.74 -0.92 13.89
N LYS A 91 -9.24 0.30 14.09
CA LYS A 91 -10.14 0.98 13.16
C LYS A 91 -9.47 1.19 11.79
N ALA A 92 -8.21 1.63 11.78
CA ALA A 92 -7.45 1.84 10.55
C ALA A 92 -7.24 0.52 9.77
N LEU A 93 -6.86 -0.56 10.47
CA LEU A 93 -6.69 -1.89 9.90
C LEU A 93 -7.99 -2.45 9.32
N ALA A 94 -9.11 -2.31 10.04
CA ALA A 94 -10.42 -2.75 9.54
C ALA A 94 -10.85 -1.96 8.30
N ARG A 95 -10.72 -0.62 8.35
CA ARG A 95 -11.07 0.28 7.24
C ARG A 95 -10.21 0.02 5.99
N GLN A 96 -8.96 -0.39 6.17
CA GLN A 96 -8.03 -0.70 5.07
C GLN A 96 -8.54 -1.80 4.12
N ALA A 97 -9.38 -2.73 4.61
CA ALA A 97 -9.92 -3.81 3.79
C ALA A 97 -10.72 -3.30 2.58
N SER A 98 -11.44 -2.19 2.77
CA SER A 98 -12.33 -1.58 1.78
C SER A 98 -11.96 -0.13 1.45
N SER A 99 -10.69 0.22 1.61
CA SER A 99 -10.16 1.55 1.31
C SER A 99 -8.89 1.48 0.49
N ALA A 100 -8.70 2.48 -0.37
CA ALA A 100 -7.55 2.55 -1.25
C ALA A 100 -6.22 2.65 -0.49
N VAL A 101 -5.19 1.97 -0.99
CA VAL A 101 -3.81 2.07 -0.50
C VAL A 101 -3.17 3.35 -1.03
N GLN A 102 -2.82 4.27 -0.13
CA GLN A 102 -2.24 5.58 -0.45
C GLN A 102 -0.70 5.56 -0.51
N TRP A 103 -0.09 4.58 -1.18
CA TRP A 103 1.36 4.37 -1.17
C TRP A 103 2.19 5.59 -1.61
N VAL A 104 1.78 6.26 -2.69
CA VAL A 104 2.44 7.51 -3.16
C VAL A 104 2.51 8.54 -2.03
N LYS A 105 1.38 8.79 -1.36
CA LYS A 105 1.31 9.76 -0.27
C LYS A 105 2.11 9.33 0.95
N THR A 106 2.16 8.04 1.24
CA THR A 106 3.02 7.50 2.31
C THR A 106 4.49 7.83 2.05
N ILE A 107 4.97 7.63 0.82
CA ILE A 107 6.35 7.97 0.45
C ILE A 107 6.58 9.48 0.49
N GLU A 108 5.64 10.28 -0.02
CA GLU A 108 5.72 11.75 0.05
C GLU A 108 5.77 12.26 1.49
N ARG A 109 5.01 11.63 2.40
CA ARG A 109 5.07 11.93 3.84
C ARG A 109 6.43 11.57 4.42
N MET A 110 6.94 10.36 4.18
CA MET A 110 8.27 9.94 4.66
C MET A 110 9.35 10.93 4.20
N LYS A 111 9.31 11.33 2.93
CA LYS A 111 10.21 12.37 2.38
C LYS A 111 10.06 13.69 3.14
N ALA A 112 8.83 14.16 3.37
CA ALA A 112 8.57 15.41 4.07
C ALA A 112 9.04 15.38 5.54
N GLU A 113 9.07 14.19 6.14
CA GLU A 113 9.62 13.94 7.49
C GLU A 113 11.15 13.75 7.50
N GLY A 114 11.82 13.90 6.34
CA GLY A 114 13.28 13.88 6.24
C GLY A 114 13.89 12.49 6.08
N VAL A 115 13.09 11.45 5.80
CA VAL A 115 13.61 10.12 5.51
C VAL A 115 14.42 10.14 4.21
N THR A 116 15.67 9.67 4.26
CA THR A 116 16.57 9.56 3.09
C THR A 116 16.67 8.14 2.55
N ASP A 117 16.51 7.15 3.43
CA ASP A 117 16.72 5.73 3.14
C ASP A 117 15.48 4.92 3.50
N VAL A 118 15.04 4.05 2.59
CA VAL A 118 13.91 3.14 2.79
C VAL A 118 14.36 1.72 2.51
N VAL A 119 14.06 0.82 3.44
CA VAL A 119 14.43 -0.60 3.35
C VAL A 119 13.18 -1.44 3.11
N GLU A 120 13.10 -2.13 1.97
CA GLU A 120 12.06 -3.13 1.67
C GLU A 120 12.45 -4.47 2.32
N CYS A 121 11.71 -4.86 3.36
CA CYS A 121 11.95 -6.10 4.10
C CYS A 121 11.04 -7.22 3.57
N GLY A 122 11.61 -8.19 2.85
CA GLY A 122 10.90 -9.32 2.26
C GLY A 122 11.38 -9.65 0.85
N PRO A 123 10.88 -10.74 0.25
CA PRO A 123 11.31 -11.17 -1.07
C PRO A 123 10.89 -10.17 -2.16
N GLY A 124 11.78 -9.96 -3.13
CA GLY A 124 11.54 -9.09 -4.27
C GLY A 124 12.08 -7.67 -4.09
N LYS A 125 11.60 -6.77 -4.93
CA LYS A 125 12.06 -5.36 -5.01
C LYS A 125 10.96 -4.43 -5.53
N VAL A 126 9.71 -4.80 -5.28
CA VAL A 126 8.56 -4.11 -5.88
C VAL A 126 8.44 -2.72 -5.27
N LEU A 127 8.44 -2.63 -3.94
CA LEU A 127 8.29 -1.35 -3.23
C LEU A 127 9.50 -0.44 -3.50
N THR A 128 10.71 -0.98 -3.57
CA THR A 128 11.93 -0.27 -3.96
C THR A 128 11.81 0.32 -5.37
N GLY A 129 11.22 -0.42 -6.31
CA GLY A 129 10.94 0.07 -7.65
C GLY A 129 9.88 1.19 -7.67
N LEU A 130 8.85 1.09 -6.83
CA LEU A 130 7.81 2.12 -6.70
C LEU A 130 8.33 3.40 -6.01
N LEU A 131 9.19 3.25 -5.00
CA LEU A 131 9.89 4.34 -4.32
C LEU A 131 10.64 5.21 -5.33
N ARG A 132 11.50 4.62 -6.17
CA ARG A 132 12.30 5.36 -7.17
C ARG A 132 11.47 6.14 -8.18
N ARG A 133 10.22 5.74 -8.41
CA ARG A 133 9.29 6.45 -9.30
C ARG A 133 8.55 7.59 -8.62
N THR A 134 8.51 7.59 -7.28
CA THR A 134 7.75 8.56 -6.47
C THR A 134 8.70 9.59 -5.85
N ALA A 135 9.83 9.14 -5.31
CA ALA A 135 10.87 9.94 -4.67
C ALA A 135 12.24 9.45 -5.15
N PRO A 136 12.67 9.79 -6.39
CA PRO A 136 13.93 9.33 -6.97
C PRO A 136 15.18 9.76 -6.19
N GLU A 137 15.08 10.78 -5.35
CA GLU A 137 16.12 11.26 -4.45
C GLU A 137 16.33 10.42 -3.19
N MET A 138 15.36 9.56 -2.82
CA MET A 138 15.50 8.66 -1.68
C MET A 138 16.23 7.37 -2.09
N THR A 139 17.09 6.87 -1.22
CA THR A 139 17.80 5.60 -1.44
C THR A 139 16.92 4.42 -1.01
N GLY A 140 16.68 3.49 -1.94
CA GLY A 140 15.95 2.27 -1.68
C GLY A 140 16.86 1.06 -1.54
N HIS A 141 16.72 0.33 -0.44
CA HIS A 141 17.41 -0.92 -0.13
C HIS A 141 16.41 -2.09 -0.06
N ASN A 142 16.88 -3.33 -0.15
CA ASN A 142 16.05 -4.51 0.00
C ASN A 142 16.76 -5.58 0.85
N ILE A 143 16.02 -6.24 1.75
CA ILE A 143 16.53 -7.30 2.61
C ILE A 143 15.60 -8.52 2.46
N TYR A 144 16.17 -9.65 2.03
CA TYR A 144 15.42 -10.92 1.90
C TYR A 144 16.20 -12.15 2.37
N ASN A 145 17.47 -11.99 2.73
CA ASN A 145 18.33 -13.04 3.30
C ASN A 145 19.42 -12.39 4.18
N GLU A 146 20.25 -13.22 4.81
CA GLU A 146 21.33 -12.76 5.68
C GLU A 146 22.38 -11.91 4.95
N GLU A 147 22.77 -12.30 3.74
CA GLU A 147 23.75 -11.56 2.92
C GLU A 147 23.29 -10.11 2.62
N THR A 148 22.04 -9.96 2.18
CA THR A 148 21.44 -8.64 1.92
C THR A 148 21.27 -7.82 3.19
N LEU A 149 20.95 -8.45 4.32
CA LEU A 149 20.90 -7.79 5.62
C LEU A 149 22.27 -7.19 5.97
N GLN A 150 23.35 -7.97 5.89
CA GLN A 150 24.70 -7.47 6.20
C GLN A 150 25.10 -6.31 5.29
N THR A 151 24.84 -6.44 3.98
CA THR A 151 25.12 -5.36 3.01
C THR A 151 24.38 -4.07 3.34
N VAL A 152 23.13 -4.16 3.81
CA VAL A 152 22.34 -2.96 4.16
C VAL A 152 22.79 -2.38 5.50
N LEU A 153 23.15 -3.21 6.48
CA LEU A 153 23.70 -2.74 7.76
C LEU A 153 25.00 -1.95 7.55
N GLU A 154 25.92 -2.45 6.71
CA GLU A 154 27.16 -1.74 6.38
C GLU A 154 26.93 -0.37 5.72
N LYS A 155 25.84 -0.22 4.95
CA LYS A 155 25.49 1.04 4.27
C LYS A 155 24.82 2.07 5.18
N LEU A 156 24.15 1.61 6.24
CA LEU A 156 23.35 2.44 7.14
C LEU A 156 24.02 2.69 8.50
N SER A 157 25.20 2.08 8.73
CA SER A 157 26.04 2.32 9.91
C SER A 157 26.90 3.56 9.71
#